data_AF-A0A7W0U8J1-F1
#
_entry.id   AF-A0A7W0U8J1-F1
#
_cell.length_a   1.000
_cell.length_b   1.000
_cell.length_c   1.000
_cell.angle_alpha   90.00
_cell.angle_beta   90.00
_cell.angle_gamma   90.00
#
_symmetry.space_group_name_H-M   'P 1'
#
loop_
_entity.id
_entity.type
_entity.pdbx_description
1 polymer ?
#
loop_
_entity_poly.entity_id
_entity_poly.type
_entity_poly.pdbx_seq_one_letter_code
_entity_poly.pdbx_strand_id
1 'polypeptide(L)'
;MLADVFRQRAQYTSREPERDFAAMTCCAAWHELGSCRGIGMATGPIPWTAIRDWSAFHRLDHDATVLLIGVIRYLDNKRAERDAARRSLEAARGGRS
;
A
#
# COMPACT_ATOMS: atom_id res chain seq x y z
N MET A 1 21.89 38.40 -2.71
CA MET A 1 20.77 37.85 -1.90
C MET A 1 19.65 37.25 -2.75
N LEU A 2 19.18 37.90 -3.83
CA LEU A 2 18.16 37.30 -4.73
C LEU A 2 18.70 36.16 -5.62
N ALA A 3 19.97 36.21 -6.04
CA ALA A 3 20.58 35.16 -6.87
C ALA A 3 20.73 33.80 -6.14
N ASP A 4 20.90 33.81 -4.82
CA ASP A 4 20.98 32.57 -4.02
C ASP A 4 19.61 31.91 -3.87
N VAL A 5 18.53 32.69 -3.73
CA VAL A 5 17.16 32.17 -3.64
C VAL A 5 16.74 31.47 -4.93
N PHE A 6 17.09 32.02 -6.09
CA PHE A 6 16.83 31.37 -7.39
C PHE A 6 17.66 30.10 -7.59
N ARG A 7 18.91 30.07 -7.10
CA ARG A 7 19.77 28.88 -7.14
C ARG A 7 19.23 27.78 -6.21
N GLN A 8 18.67 28.15 -5.06
CA GLN A 8 18.05 27.22 -4.10
C GLN A 8 16.71 26.66 -4.61
N ARG A 9 15.92 27.45 -5.36
CA ARG A 9 14.67 26.99 -5.99
C ARG A 9 14.89 26.05 -7.17
N ALA A 10 15.95 26.25 -7.95
CA ALA A 10 16.34 25.33 -9.03
C ALA A 10 16.78 23.95 -8.51
N GLN A 11 17.29 23.86 -7.28
CA GLN A 11 17.66 22.59 -6.64
C GLN A 11 16.47 21.82 -6.02
N TYR A 12 15.32 22.48 -5.84
CA TYR A 12 14.11 21.84 -5.32
C TYR A 12 13.22 21.28 -6.44
N THR A 13 13.29 21.84 -7.64
CA THR A 13 12.39 21.46 -8.76
C THR A 13 12.88 20.20 -9.50
N SER A 14 14.11 19.75 -9.24
CA SER A 14 14.67 18.49 -9.76
C SER A 14 14.56 17.32 -8.78
N ARG A 15 13.83 17.48 -7.67
CA ARG A 15 13.62 16.45 -6.63
C ARG A 15 12.21 15.87 -6.63
N GLU A 16 11.51 15.84 -7.76
CA GLU A 16 10.45 14.83 -7.84
C GLU A 16 11.17 13.48 -7.73
N PRO A 17 10.94 12.68 -6.68
CA PRO A 17 11.49 11.32 -6.66
C PRO A 17 10.98 10.70 -7.95
N GLU A 18 11.91 10.29 -8.82
CA GLU A 18 11.57 9.55 -10.03
C GLU A 18 10.61 8.46 -9.59
N ARG A 19 9.33 8.60 -10.00
CA ARG A 19 8.28 7.83 -9.36
C ARG A 19 8.52 6.38 -9.74
N ASP A 20 9.02 5.61 -8.79
CA ASP A 20 9.30 4.21 -9.00
C ASP A 20 8.00 3.54 -9.44
N PHE A 21 7.98 3.11 -10.69
CA PHE A 21 6.81 2.52 -11.34
C PHE A 21 6.35 1.27 -10.58
N ALA A 22 7.28 0.50 -10.02
CA ALA A 22 6.95 -0.68 -9.22
C ALA A 22 6.24 -0.27 -7.93
N ALA A 23 6.75 0.75 -7.23
CA ALA A 23 6.12 1.26 -6.02
C ALA A 23 4.72 1.84 -6.29
N MET A 24 4.55 2.61 -7.37
CA MET A 24 3.25 3.12 -7.79
C MET A 24 2.26 1.98 -8.09
N THR A 25 2.71 0.97 -8.82
CA THR A 25 1.90 -0.21 -9.17
C THR A 25 1.46 -0.95 -7.91
N CYS A 26 2.37 -1.15 -6.94
CA CYS A 26 2.03 -1.78 -5.67
C CYS A 26 1.00 -0.96 -4.88
N CYS A 27 1.14 0.37 -4.83
CA CYS A 27 0.19 1.25 -4.17
C CYS A 27 -1.21 1.20 -4.82
N ALA A 28 -1.27 1.20 -6.16
CA ALA A 28 -2.52 1.11 -6.90
C ALA A 28 -3.21 -0.25 -6.64
N ALA A 29 -2.49 -1.36 -6.81
CA ALA A 29 -2.99 -2.69 -6.56
C ALA A 29 -3.50 -2.84 -5.12
N TRP A 30 -2.73 -2.36 -4.14
CA TRP A 30 -3.13 -2.40 -2.72
C TRP A 30 -4.44 -1.66 -2.45
N HIS A 31 -4.61 -0.47 -3.03
CA HIS A 31 -5.81 0.33 -2.85
C HIS A 31 -7.03 -0.32 -3.51
N GLU A 32 -6.91 -0.75 -4.76
CA GLU A 32 -8.01 -1.34 -5.54
C GLU A 32 -8.46 -2.67 -4.94
N LEU A 33 -7.54 -3.61 -4.71
CA LEU A 33 -7.83 -4.91 -4.10
C LEU A 33 -8.37 -4.76 -2.66
N GLY A 34 -7.89 -3.75 -1.93
CA GLY A 34 -8.36 -3.43 -0.60
C GLY A 34 -9.80 -2.90 -0.57
N SER A 35 -10.23 -2.18 -1.62
CA SER A 35 -11.57 -1.59 -1.72
C SER A 35 -12.67 -2.61 -2.03
N CYS A 36 -12.32 -3.73 -2.65
CA CYS A 36 -13.25 -4.82 -2.96
C CYS A 36 -13.69 -5.64 -1.74
N ARG A 37 -13.16 -5.36 -0.54
CA ARG A 37 -13.50 -6.07 0.69
C ARG A 37 -14.61 -5.35 1.43
N GLY A 38 -15.76 -6.02 1.56
CA GLY A 38 -16.91 -5.49 2.27
C GLY A 38 -16.61 -5.09 3.72
N ILE A 39 -17.22 -3.99 4.16
CA ILE A 39 -17.16 -3.52 5.55
C ILE A 39 -17.81 -4.59 6.45
N GLY A 40 -17.07 -5.09 7.45
CA GLY A 40 -17.60 -6.03 8.45
C GLY A 40 -17.48 -7.53 8.12
N MET A 41 -16.96 -7.90 6.94
CA MET A 41 -16.56 -9.29 6.67
C MET A 41 -15.20 -9.58 7.32
N ALA A 42 -15.03 -10.78 7.89
CA ALA A 42 -13.78 -11.21 8.50
C ALA A 42 -12.62 -10.98 7.52
N THR A 43 -11.68 -10.10 7.89
CA THR A 43 -10.62 -9.60 7.02
C THR A 43 -9.52 -10.66 6.91
N GLY A 44 -9.81 -11.74 6.20
CA GLY A 44 -8.80 -12.70 5.77
C GLY A 44 -7.86 -12.05 4.76
N PRO A 45 -6.66 -12.63 4.55
CA PRO A 45 -5.65 -12.06 3.66
C PRO A 45 -6.16 -11.86 2.23
N ILE A 46 -5.60 -10.92 1.46
CA ILE A 46 -6.05 -10.67 0.08
C ILE A 46 -5.82 -11.99 -0.66
N PRO A 47 -6.86 -12.61 -1.26
CA PRO A 47 -6.68 -13.87 -1.95
C PRO A 47 -5.68 -13.70 -3.09
N TRP A 48 -4.71 -14.61 -3.17
CA TRP A 48 -3.69 -14.56 -4.23
C TRP A 48 -4.31 -14.64 -5.64
N THR A 49 -5.48 -15.28 -5.76
CA THR A 49 -6.25 -15.34 -7.00
C THR A 49 -6.74 -13.97 -7.45
N ALA A 50 -7.21 -13.12 -6.52
CA ALA A 50 -7.63 -11.75 -6.85
C ALA A 50 -6.43 -10.90 -7.31
N ILE A 51 -5.26 -11.09 -6.70
CA ILE A 51 -4.03 -10.41 -7.12
C ILE A 51 -3.63 -10.88 -8.53
N ARG A 52 -3.68 -12.19 -8.79
CA ARG A 52 -3.40 -12.77 -10.12
C ARG A 52 -4.35 -12.21 -11.17
N ASP A 53 -5.64 -12.12 -10.87
CA ASP A 53 -6.63 -11.64 -11.82
C ASP A 53 -6.43 -10.13 -12.11
N TRP A 54 -6.06 -9.35 -11.09
CA TRP A 54 -5.62 -7.96 -11.26
C TRP A 54 -4.36 -7.85 -12.14
N SER A 55 -3.34 -8.66 -11.85
CA SER A 55 -2.11 -8.73 -12.67
C SER A 55 -2.40 -9.08 -14.13
N ALA A 56 -3.31 -10.02 -14.37
CA ALA A 56 -3.72 -10.42 -15.71
C ALA A 56 -4.43 -9.27 -16.45
N PHE A 57 -5.32 -8.54 -15.77
CA PHE A 57 -5.97 -7.36 -16.33
C PHE A 57 -4.96 -6.28 -16.74
N HIS A 58 -3.94 -6.04 -15.91
CA HIS A 58 -2.86 -5.09 -16.17
C HIS A 58 -1.72 -5.63 -17.04
N ARG A 59 -1.83 -6.88 -17.52
CA ARG A 59 -0.85 -7.54 -18.38
C ARG A 59 0.56 -7.60 -17.78
N LEU A 60 0.64 -7.80 -16.46
CA LEU A 60 1.92 -8.09 -15.81
C LEU A 60 2.41 -9.47 -16.23
N ASP A 61 3.72 -9.61 -16.38
CA ASP A 61 4.33 -10.91 -16.62
C ASP A 61 4.31 -11.79 -15.36
N HIS A 62 4.79 -13.02 -15.50
CA HIS A 62 4.79 -13.99 -14.40
C HIS A 62 5.62 -13.52 -13.21
N ASP A 63 6.82 -12.99 -13.45
CA ASP A 63 7.75 -12.61 -12.41
C ASP A 63 7.24 -11.40 -11.62
N ALA A 64 6.74 -10.38 -12.33
CA ALA A 64 6.07 -9.23 -11.74
C ALA A 64 4.83 -9.65 -10.95
N THR A 65 4.07 -10.63 -11.44
CA THR A 65 2.90 -11.16 -10.73
C THR A 65 3.29 -11.86 -9.43
N VAL A 66 4.32 -12.70 -9.44
CA VAL A 66 4.83 -13.40 -8.25
C VAL A 66 5.32 -12.38 -7.21
N LEU A 67 6.05 -11.36 -7.64
CA LEU A 67 6.50 -10.28 -6.77
C LEU A 67 5.33 -9.50 -6.17
N LEU A 68 4.35 -9.10 -6.99
CA LEU A 68 3.18 -8.36 -6.53
C LEU A 68 2.37 -9.17 -5.51
N ILE A 69 2.18 -10.47 -5.72
CA ILE A 69 1.52 -11.37 -4.76
C ILE A 69 2.23 -11.33 -3.41
N GLY A 70 3.57 -11.41 -3.40
CA GLY A 70 4.36 -11.34 -2.18
C GLY A 70 4.19 -10.01 -1.45
N VAL A 71 4.33 -8.89 -2.17
CA VAL A 71 4.23 -7.54 -1.61
C VAL A 71 2.85 -7.28 -1.04
N ILE A 72 1.79 -7.53 -1.81
CA ILE A 72 0.42 -7.23 -1.42
C ILE A 72 0.00 -8.06 -0.19
N ARG A 73 0.31 -9.36 -0.17
CA ARG A 73 0.00 -10.21 0.99
C ARG A 73 0.79 -9.81 2.24
N TYR A 74 2.05 -9.38 2.08
CA TYR A 74 2.84 -8.88 3.20
C TYR A 74 2.23 -7.61 3.80
N LEU A 75 1.92 -6.62 2.95
CA LEU A 75 1.27 -5.37 3.38
C LEU A 75 -0.06 -5.62 4.07
N ASP A 76 -0.82 -6.59 3.56
CA ASP A 76 -2.11 -6.97 4.11
C ASP A 76 -2.03 -7.53 5.52
N ASN A 77 -1.12 -8.47 5.71
CA ASN A 77 -0.87 -9.05 7.03
C ASN A 77 -0.41 -7.96 8.02
N LYS A 78 0.46 -7.04 7.58
CA LYS A 78 0.92 -5.91 8.42
C LYS A 78 -0.22 -4.97 8.80
N ARG A 79 -1.16 -4.70 7.90
CA ARG A 79 -2.37 -3.94 8.23
C ARG A 79 -3.24 -4.68 9.23
N ALA A 80 -3.47 -5.98 9.04
CA ALA A 80 -4.26 -6.80 9.94
C ALA A 80 -3.67 -6.85 11.37
N GLU A 81 -2.35 -7.00 11.49
CA GLU A 81 -1.61 -6.93 12.76
C GLU A 81 -1.84 -5.57 13.46
N ARG A 82 -1.70 -4.45 12.73
CA ARG A 82 -1.92 -3.10 13.27
C ARG A 82 -3.36 -2.87 13.72
N ASP A 83 -4.33 -3.33 12.93
CA ASP A 83 -5.75 -3.19 13.27
C ASP A 83 -6.12 -4.06 14.48
N ALA A 84 -5.56 -5.26 14.60
CA ALA A 84 -5.71 -6.11 15.78
C ALA A 84 -5.09 -5.45 17.03
N ALA A 85 -3.87 -4.91 16.94
CA ALA A 85 -3.24 -4.20 18.03
C ALA A 85 -4.04 -2.97 18.47
N ARG A 86 -4.59 -2.20 17.52
CA ARG A 86 -5.46 -1.05 17.81
C ARG A 86 -6.72 -1.46 18.57
N ARG A 87 -7.42 -2.52 18.12
CA ARG A 87 -8.60 -3.06 18.81
C ARG A 87 -8.29 -3.49 20.25
N SER A 88 -7.15 -4.15 20.47
CA SER A 88 -6.71 -4.56 21.81
C SER A 88 -6.44 -3.36 22.73
N LEU A 89 -5.83 -2.29 22.20
CA LEU A 89 -5.60 -1.05 22.95
C LEU A 89 -6.89 -0.32 23.30
N GLU A 90 -7.84 -0.25 22.36
CA GLU A 90 -9.16 0.34 22.57
C GLU A 90 -9.95 -0.43 23.65
N ALA A 91 -9.94 -1.76 23.61
CA ALA A 91 -10.56 -2.60 24.64
C ALA A 91 -9.94 -2.37 26.03
N ALA A 92 -8.61 -2.27 26.13
CA ALA A 92 -7.90 -1.99 27.39
C ALA A 92 -8.13 -0.56 27.92
N ARG A 93 -8.55 0.37 27.06
CA ARG A 93 -8.94 1.73 27.45
C ARG A 93 -10.41 1.81 27.88
N GLY A 94 -11.30 1.10 27.20
CA GLY A 94 -12.73 1.05 27.53
C GLY A 94 -13.08 0.27 28.81
N GLY A 95 -12.26 -0.72 29.19
CA GLY A 95 -12.45 -1.51 30.42
C GLY A 95 -12.05 -0.83 31.73
N ARG A 96 -11.74 0.48 31.73
CA ARG A 96 -11.40 1.28 32.94
C ARG A 96 -12.55 2.18 33.40
N SER A 97 -13.79 1.76 33.16
CA SER A 97 -15.02 2.47 33.57
C SER A 97 -15.67 1.77 34.75
#